data_AF-A0A963ZJ44-F1
#
_entry.id   AF-A0A963ZJ44-F1
#
_cell.length_a   1.000
_cell.length_b   1.000
_cell.length_c   1.000
_cell.angle_alpha   90.00
_cell.angle_beta   90.00
_cell.angle_gamma   90.00
#
_symmetry.space_group_name_H-M   'P 1'
#
loop_
_entity.id
_entity.type
_entity.pdbx_description
1 polymer ?
#
loop_
_entity_poly.entity_id
_entity_poly.type
_entity_poly.pdbx_seq_one_letter_code
_entity_poly.pdbx_strand_id
1 'polypeptide(L)'
;MEQPIYTALKERLEKAEGTPVAFAELSEEELTALTQEQADELVSLFGYNTMILLPEREQQFFNWLQENDRLVWDDLWDAEDDKPYYVSMAHLASFLPGRRGFPICDLVNQENYCFTSDEITENDGSVYVENALDVIADKKQLAMEQAFAVEVWRGPIDQWRFAWMYNLPLEEVKKMVRWLITEGILSVPKQRPENEPPIEVMPPSNGIASNEQE
;
A
#
# COMPACT_ATOMS: atom_id res chain seq x y z
N MET A 1 27.88 8.74 10.99
CA MET A 1 27.51 10.15 11.19
C MET A 1 26.01 10.20 11.02
N GLU A 2 25.27 10.53 12.07
CA GLU A 2 23.81 10.69 11.96
C GLU A 2 23.50 11.82 10.97
N GLN A 3 22.49 11.60 10.13
CA GLN A 3 22.06 12.61 9.17
C GLN A 3 21.36 13.77 9.91
N PRO A 4 21.67 15.04 9.58
CA PRO A 4 21.13 16.19 10.30
C PRO A 4 19.60 16.29 10.25
N ILE A 5 18.98 15.81 9.17
CA ILE A 5 17.51 15.76 9.01
C ILE A 5 16.88 14.80 10.02
N TYR A 6 17.47 13.61 10.18
CA TYR A 6 16.98 12.59 11.11
C TYR A 6 17.02 13.08 12.56
N THR A 7 18.15 13.66 12.99
CA THR A 7 18.30 14.21 14.35
C THR A 7 17.29 15.32 14.62
N ALA A 8 17.09 16.24 13.67
CA ALA A 8 16.12 17.32 13.81
C ALA A 8 14.67 16.82 13.91
N LEU A 9 14.31 15.80 13.12
CA LEU A 9 13.00 15.17 13.18
C LEU A 9 12.77 14.48 14.53
N LYS A 10 13.74 13.72 15.01
CA LYS A 10 13.67 13.04 16.31
C LYS A 10 13.47 14.03 17.45
N GLU A 11 14.26 15.10 17.50
CA GLU A 11 14.09 16.16 18.51
C GLU A 11 12.72 16.87 18.43
N ARG A 12 12.14 16.98 17.23
CA ARG A 12 10.79 17.56 17.04
C ARG A 12 9.72 16.65 17.66
N LEU A 13 9.86 15.33 17.49
CA LEU A 13 8.94 14.33 18.02
C LEU A 13 9.08 14.19 19.55
N GLU A 14 10.30 14.21 20.09
CA GLU A 14 10.54 14.19 21.55
C GLU A 14 9.92 15.40 22.27
N LYS A 15 9.91 16.58 21.65
CA LYS A 15 9.25 17.76 22.24
C LYS A 15 7.73 17.64 22.32
N ALA A 16 7.13 16.74 21.55
CA ALA A 16 5.71 16.42 21.62
C ALA A 16 5.40 15.35 22.68
N GLU A 17 6.41 14.76 23.31
CA GLU A 17 6.28 13.73 24.34
C GLU A 17 5.68 14.35 25.62
N GLY A 18 4.41 14.04 25.90
CA GLY A 18 3.66 14.59 27.04
C GLY A 18 2.17 14.79 26.81
N THR A 19 1.72 14.74 25.55
CA THR A 19 0.28 14.67 25.21
C THR A 19 -0.16 13.21 25.04
N PRO A 20 -1.45 12.87 25.31
CA PRO A 20 -1.97 11.53 25.07
C PRO A 20 -1.86 11.08 23.60
N VAL A 21 -1.98 12.05 22.67
CA VAL A 21 -1.78 11.87 21.23
C VAL A 21 -1.01 13.08 20.70
N ALA A 22 0.06 12.84 19.95
CA ALA A 22 0.84 13.85 19.23
C ALA A 22 0.46 13.84 17.75
N PHE A 23 0.50 15.00 17.10
CA PHE A 23 0.26 15.14 15.66
C PHE A 23 1.53 15.72 15.04
N ALA A 24 2.04 15.06 14.00
CA ALA A 24 3.25 15.46 13.31
C ALA A 24 3.03 15.55 11.80
N GLU A 25 3.68 16.53 11.19
CA GLU A 25 3.76 16.67 9.74
C GLU A 25 5.21 16.42 9.35
N LEU A 26 5.40 15.56 8.35
CA LEU A 26 6.71 15.27 7.77
C LEU A 26 6.70 15.80 6.34
N SER A 27 7.73 16.56 6.01
CA SER A 27 7.97 17.02 4.64
C SER A 27 8.42 15.86 3.74
N GLU A 28 8.20 16.00 2.44
CA GLU A 28 8.69 15.04 1.44
C GLU A 28 10.23 14.89 1.47
N GLU A 29 10.96 15.96 1.81
CA GLU A 29 12.41 15.92 2.00
C GLU A 29 12.79 15.03 3.20
N GLU A 30 12.08 15.17 4.32
CA GLU A 30 12.28 14.32 5.50
C GLU A 30 11.99 12.85 5.19
N LEU A 31 10.86 12.56 4.53
CA LEU A 31 10.50 11.19 4.14
C LEU A 31 11.50 10.58 3.17
N THR A 32 12.02 11.37 2.22
CA THR A 32 13.00 10.91 1.23
C THR A 32 14.36 10.66 1.85
N ALA A 33 14.73 11.41 2.88
CA ALA A 33 16.01 11.26 3.58
C ALA A 33 16.04 10.07 4.53
N LEU A 34 14.88 9.61 5.03
CA LEU A 34 14.79 8.50 5.97
C LEU A 34 15.20 7.17 5.33
N THR A 35 16.06 6.44 6.03
CA THR A 35 16.29 5.02 5.76
C THR A 35 15.20 4.17 6.41
N GLN A 36 15.07 2.92 5.99
CA GLN A 36 14.18 1.94 6.63
C GLN A 36 14.48 1.80 8.12
N GLU A 37 15.76 1.64 8.49
CA GLU A 37 16.20 1.50 9.88
C GLU A 37 15.81 2.71 10.75
N GLN A 38 15.94 3.93 10.20
CA GLN A 38 15.55 5.15 10.89
C GLN A 38 14.03 5.25 11.06
N ALA A 39 13.27 4.89 10.03
CA ALA A 39 11.81 4.85 10.13
C ALA A 39 11.36 3.85 11.21
N ASP A 40 11.95 2.65 11.23
CA ASP A 40 11.64 1.62 12.22
C ASP A 40 12.00 2.08 13.64
N GLU A 41 13.12 2.80 13.82
CA GLU A 41 13.47 3.40 15.11
C GLU A 41 12.43 4.44 15.55
N LEU A 42 12.01 5.35 14.66
CA LEU A 42 10.98 6.34 14.97
C LEU A 42 9.63 5.70 15.30
N VAL A 43 9.24 4.63 14.58
CA VAL A 43 8.03 3.86 14.89
C VAL A 43 8.13 3.21 16.27
N SER A 44 9.27 2.63 16.62
CA SER A 44 9.48 2.03 17.94
C SER A 44 9.36 3.05 19.08
N LEU A 45 9.88 4.26 18.86
CA LEU A 45 9.89 5.32 19.87
C LEU A 45 8.54 6.05 19.99
N PHE A 46 7.87 6.32 18.87
CA PHE A 46 6.74 7.26 18.80
C PHE A 46 5.47 6.68 18.19
N GLY A 47 5.50 5.45 17.66
CA GLY A 47 4.39 4.83 16.92
C GLY A 47 3.10 4.63 17.71
N TYR A 48 3.19 4.53 19.04
CA TYR A 48 2.05 4.23 19.92
C TYR A 48 1.18 5.45 20.26
N ASN A 49 1.71 6.66 20.12
CA ASN A 49 1.01 7.90 20.51
C ASN A 49 1.10 9.01 19.46
N THR A 50 1.77 8.80 18.34
CA THR A 50 1.94 9.82 17.31
C THR A 50 1.11 9.49 16.08
N MET A 51 0.33 10.48 15.65
CA MET A 51 -0.33 10.52 14.35
C MET A 51 0.52 11.35 13.39
N ILE A 52 0.70 10.87 12.17
CA ILE A 52 1.36 11.59 11.10
C ILE A 52 0.35 11.95 10.01
N LEU A 53 0.48 13.17 9.48
CA LEU A 53 -0.24 13.54 8.26
C LEU A 53 0.32 12.71 7.11
N LEU A 54 -0.57 12.15 6.29
CA LEU A 54 -0.17 11.43 5.08
C LEU A 54 0.69 12.34 4.16
N PRO A 55 1.70 11.78 3.47
CA PRO A 55 2.48 12.53 2.48
C PRO A 55 1.60 13.11 1.38
N GLU A 56 2.08 14.12 0.65
CA GLU A 56 1.30 14.82 -0.37
C GLU A 56 0.78 13.85 -1.44
N ARG A 57 1.63 12.90 -1.85
CA ARG A 57 1.27 11.86 -2.81
C ARG A 57 0.09 11.00 -2.35
N GLU A 58 0.01 10.69 -1.07
CA GLU A 58 -1.07 9.88 -0.52
C GLU A 58 -2.35 10.70 -0.34
N GLN A 59 -2.23 11.96 0.06
CA GLN A 59 -3.37 12.88 0.07
C GLN A 59 -3.99 13.03 -1.32
N GLN A 60 -3.17 13.11 -2.38
CA GLN A 60 -3.66 13.14 -3.76
C GLN A 60 -4.41 11.85 -4.14
N PHE A 61 -3.95 10.68 -3.70
CA PHE A 61 -4.67 9.42 -3.90
C PHE A 61 -6.03 9.43 -3.21
N PHE A 62 -6.10 9.83 -1.94
CA PHE A 62 -7.38 9.84 -1.21
C PHE A 62 -8.33 10.94 -1.69
N ASN A 63 -7.83 12.09 -2.13
CA ASN A 63 -8.66 13.10 -2.79
C ASN A 63 -9.22 12.58 -4.12
N TRP A 64 -8.41 11.87 -4.92
CA TRP A 64 -8.90 11.20 -6.12
C TRP A 64 -9.96 10.15 -5.78
N LEU A 65 -9.76 9.37 -4.71
CA LEU A 65 -10.73 8.37 -4.25
C LEU A 65 -12.04 9.04 -3.82
N GLN A 66 -11.98 10.19 -3.14
CA GLN A 66 -13.15 10.96 -2.72
C GLN A 66 -14.06 11.31 -3.91
N GLU A 67 -13.46 11.65 -5.06
CA GLU A 67 -14.16 12.02 -6.29
C GLU A 67 -14.67 10.81 -7.08
N ASN A 68 -13.95 9.69 -7.05
CA ASN A 68 -14.19 8.54 -7.91
C ASN A 68 -14.94 7.38 -7.23
N ASP A 69 -14.85 7.28 -5.90
CA ASP A 69 -15.52 6.26 -5.09
C ASP A 69 -15.82 6.74 -3.68
N ARG A 70 -16.80 7.64 -3.59
CA ARG A 70 -17.17 8.31 -2.33
C ARG A 70 -17.53 7.35 -1.20
N LEU A 71 -18.18 6.22 -1.50
CA LEU A 71 -18.57 5.24 -0.48
C LEU A 71 -17.37 4.57 0.19
N VAL A 72 -16.31 4.32 -0.56
CA VAL A 72 -15.06 3.76 -0.04
C VAL A 72 -14.30 4.81 0.74
N TRP A 73 -14.28 6.05 0.25
CA TRP A 73 -13.67 7.16 0.98
C TRP A 73 -14.37 7.42 2.31
N ASP A 74 -15.71 7.47 2.34
CA ASP A 74 -16.51 7.68 3.57
C ASP A 74 -16.39 6.51 4.56
N ASP A 75 -16.02 5.32 4.10
CA ASP A 75 -15.79 4.15 4.96
C ASP A 75 -14.40 4.18 5.63
N LEU A 76 -13.44 4.88 5.02
CA LEU A 76 -12.09 5.08 5.55
C LEU A 76 -11.97 6.35 6.40
N TRP A 77 -12.66 7.40 5.98
CA TRP A 77 -12.56 8.73 6.55
C TRP A 77 -13.93 9.18 7.03
N ASP A 78 -14.00 9.57 8.30
CA ASP A 78 -15.20 10.22 8.81
C ASP A 78 -15.34 11.61 8.17
N ALA A 79 -16.40 11.82 7.40
CA ALA A 79 -16.67 13.10 6.74
C ALA A 79 -16.90 14.26 7.73
N GLU A 80 -17.13 13.95 9.01
CA GLU A 80 -17.26 14.93 10.09
C GLU A 80 -15.94 15.24 10.81
N ASP A 81 -14.84 14.55 10.47
CA ASP A 81 -13.51 14.80 11.05
C ASP A 81 -12.93 16.13 10.53
N ASP A 82 -12.43 16.96 11.45
CA ASP A 82 -11.80 18.24 11.14
C ASP A 82 -10.33 18.09 10.68
N LYS A 83 -9.77 16.86 10.74
CA LYS A 83 -8.39 16.53 10.36
C LYS A 83 -8.29 15.22 9.55
N PRO A 84 -8.82 15.19 8.32
CA PRO A 84 -8.65 14.02 7.45
C PRO A 84 -7.17 13.74 7.20
N TYR A 85 -6.84 12.47 6.91
CA TYR A 85 -5.52 12.01 6.47
C TYR A 85 -4.42 11.95 7.54
N TYR A 86 -4.78 12.03 8.82
CA TYR A 86 -3.86 11.62 9.88
C TYR A 86 -3.97 10.12 10.14
N VAL A 87 -2.84 9.43 10.10
CA VAL A 87 -2.74 7.99 10.39
C VAL A 87 -1.71 7.74 11.48
N SER A 88 -1.74 6.57 12.12
CA SER A 88 -0.72 6.21 13.10
C SER A 88 0.68 6.25 12.47
N MET A 89 1.65 6.79 13.21
CA MET A 89 3.06 6.77 12.84
C MET A 89 3.59 5.35 12.64
N ALA A 90 2.92 4.31 13.15
CA ALA A 90 3.22 2.92 12.84
C ALA A 90 3.30 2.63 11.33
N HIS A 91 2.65 3.44 10.49
CA HIS A 91 2.69 3.29 9.04
C HIS A 91 3.83 4.02 8.33
N LEU A 92 4.70 4.74 9.05
CA LEU A 92 5.76 5.59 8.48
C LEU A 92 6.61 4.87 7.41
N ALA A 93 6.99 3.62 7.67
CA ALA A 93 7.77 2.80 6.73
C ALA A 93 7.09 2.62 5.35
N SER A 94 5.76 2.66 5.30
CA SER A 94 4.97 2.50 4.06
C SER A 94 5.07 3.71 3.14
N PHE A 95 5.53 4.85 3.66
CA PHE A 95 5.63 6.13 2.95
C PHE A 95 7.04 6.44 2.44
N LEU A 96 8.02 5.56 2.73
CA LEU A 96 9.38 5.73 2.24
C LEU A 96 9.47 5.61 0.70
N PRO A 97 10.50 6.19 0.07
CA PRO A 97 10.71 6.09 -1.37
C PRO A 97 10.70 4.65 -1.88
N GLY A 98 10.08 4.43 -3.05
CA GLY A 98 9.98 3.12 -3.68
C GLY A 98 8.87 2.22 -3.13
N ARG A 99 8.15 2.65 -2.09
CA ARG A 99 6.94 1.98 -1.62
C ARG A 99 5.72 2.37 -2.46
N ARG A 100 4.71 1.51 -2.43
CA ARG A 100 3.45 1.66 -3.20
C ARG A 100 2.44 2.61 -2.54
N GLY A 101 2.73 3.08 -1.33
CA GLY A 101 1.78 3.81 -0.49
C GLY A 101 0.93 2.86 0.34
N PHE A 102 -0.17 3.37 0.85
CA PHE A 102 -1.08 2.66 1.76
C PHE A 102 -2.21 1.97 0.98
N PRO A 103 -2.21 0.63 0.82
CA PRO A 103 -3.33 -0.05 0.17
C PRO A 103 -4.56 -0.04 1.08
N ILE A 104 -5.74 0.05 0.48
CA ILE A 104 -7.04 0.04 1.19
C ILE A 104 -7.39 -1.40 1.55
N CYS A 105 -7.29 -1.77 2.83
CA CYS A 105 -7.41 -3.16 3.29
C CYS A 105 -8.29 -3.39 4.54
N ASP A 106 -8.89 -2.33 5.06
CA ASP A 106 -9.56 -2.26 6.35
C ASP A 106 -10.95 -1.60 6.28
N LEU A 107 -11.64 -1.73 5.14
CA LEU A 107 -13.01 -1.26 4.96
C LEU A 107 -13.97 -2.01 5.91
N VAL A 108 -14.87 -1.25 6.54
CA VAL A 108 -15.84 -1.74 7.54
C VAL A 108 -17.17 -2.06 6.89
N ASN A 109 -17.66 -1.16 6.05
CA ASN A 109 -18.98 -1.25 5.41
C ASN A 109 -18.90 -1.72 3.95
N GLN A 110 -17.79 -1.43 3.28
CA GLN A 110 -17.53 -1.83 1.89
C GLN A 110 -16.72 -3.13 1.81
N GLU A 111 -16.77 -3.78 0.65
CA GLU A 111 -15.97 -4.98 0.39
C GLU A 111 -14.48 -4.63 0.25
N ASN A 112 -13.62 -5.41 0.89
CA ASN A 112 -12.17 -5.26 0.78
C ASN A 112 -11.66 -5.91 -0.50
N TYR A 113 -10.99 -5.11 -1.33
CA TYR A 113 -10.37 -5.54 -2.59
C TYR A 113 -8.85 -5.34 -2.53
N CYS A 114 -8.23 -5.54 -1.36
CA CYS A 114 -6.79 -5.63 -1.21
C CYS A 114 -6.34 -7.07 -1.45
N PHE A 115 -5.46 -7.26 -2.42
CA PHE A 115 -4.93 -8.55 -2.80
C PHE A 115 -3.45 -8.64 -2.45
N THR A 116 -3.03 -9.81 -2.02
CA THR A 116 -1.65 -10.23 -1.85
C THR A 116 -1.38 -11.45 -2.74
N SER A 117 -0.15 -11.96 -2.75
CA SER A 117 0.17 -13.19 -3.47
C SER A 117 -0.69 -14.37 -3.05
N ASP A 118 -1.19 -14.38 -1.81
CA ASP A 118 -2.01 -15.48 -1.27
C ASP A 118 -3.38 -15.57 -1.94
N GLU A 119 -3.85 -14.48 -2.55
CA GLU A 119 -5.09 -14.47 -3.30
C GLU A 119 -4.93 -15.00 -4.73
N ILE A 120 -3.71 -15.22 -5.24
CA ILE A 120 -3.47 -15.86 -6.53
C ILE A 120 -3.73 -17.35 -6.40
N THR A 121 -4.60 -17.92 -7.23
CA THR A 121 -4.93 -19.34 -7.13
C THR A 121 -3.79 -20.22 -7.64
N GLU A 122 -3.56 -21.36 -6.98
CA GLU A 122 -2.41 -22.23 -7.28
C GLU A 122 -2.37 -22.72 -8.74
N ASN A 123 -3.53 -22.95 -9.35
CA ASN A 123 -3.64 -23.48 -10.71
C ASN A 123 -3.71 -22.34 -11.74
N ASP A 124 -4.92 -21.89 -12.04
CA ASP A 124 -5.17 -20.94 -13.12
C ASP A 124 -4.48 -19.61 -12.85
N GLY A 125 -4.42 -19.16 -11.60
CA GLY A 125 -3.73 -17.95 -11.16
C GLY A 125 -2.23 -17.96 -11.44
N SER A 126 -1.52 -18.99 -10.96
CA SER A 126 -0.07 -19.12 -11.18
C SER A 126 0.29 -19.16 -12.67
N VAL A 127 -0.42 -19.97 -13.45
CA VAL A 127 -0.21 -20.07 -14.91
C VAL A 127 -0.49 -18.72 -15.59
N TYR A 128 -1.51 -18.00 -15.14
CA TYR A 128 -1.84 -16.69 -15.68
C TYR A 128 -0.73 -15.66 -15.43
N VAL A 129 -0.16 -15.65 -14.22
CA VAL A 129 0.96 -14.78 -13.86
C VAL A 129 2.22 -15.14 -14.64
N GLU A 130 2.55 -16.42 -14.76
CA GLU A 130 3.71 -16.89 -15.56
C GLU A 130 3.60 -16.40 -17.02
N ASN A 131 2.43 -16.58 -17.64
CA ASN A 131 2.18 -16.08 -18.99
C ASN A 131 2.32 -14.54 -19.08
N ALA A 132 1.89 -13.80 -18.07
CA ALA A 132 2.08 -12.36 -18.02
C ALA A 132 3.57 -11.97 -17.90
N LEU A 133 4.35 -12.71 -17.10
CA LEU A 133 5.79 -12.49 -16.99
C LEU A 133 6.53 -12.77 -18.31
N ASP A 134 6.10 -13.78 -19.07
CA ASP A 134 6.63 -14.05 -20.41
C ASP A 134 6.36 -12.91 -21.39
N VAL A 135 5.17 -12.28 -21.33
CA VAL A 135 4.85 -11.09 -22.12
C VAL A 135 5.80 -9.93 -21.79
N ILE A 136 6.17 -9.74 -20.52
CA ILE A 136 7.18 -8.75 -20.11
C ILE A 136 8.56 -9.12 -20.67
N ALA A 137 8.96 -10.38 -20.56
CA ALA A 137 10.26 -10.87 -21.07
C ALA A 137 10.40 -10.65 -22.59
N ASP A 138 9.30 -10.84 -23.31
CA ASP A 138 9.15 -10.54 -24.74
C ASP A 138 9.11 -9.04 -25.07
N LYS A 139 9.20 -8.16 -24.07
CA LYS A 139 9.08 -6.69 -24.19
C LYS A 139 7.77 -6.24 -24.83
N LYS A 140 6.71 -7.02 -24.63
CA LYS A 140 5.36 -6.69 -25.09
C LYS A 140 4.61 -5.92 -24.00
N GLN A 141 3.57 -5.21 -24.42
CA GLN A 141 2.68 -4.50 -23.51
C GLN A 141 1.71 -5.49 -22.88
N LEU A 142 1.56 -5.42 -21.56
CA LEU A 142 0.56 -6.20 -20.82
C LEU A 142 -0.84 -5.66 -21.08
N ALA A 143 -1.80 -6.58 -21.15
CA ALA A 143 -3.20 -6.23 -20.94
C ALA A 143 -3.42 -5.80 -19.47
N MET A 144 -4.53 -5.10 -19.19
CA MET A 144 -4.78 -4.51 -17.87
C MET A 144 -4.85 -5.57 -16.77
N GLU A 145 -5.54 -6.67 -17.06
CA GLU A 145 -5.72 -7.83 -16.21
C GLU A 145 -4.39 -8.55 -15.91
N GLN A 146 -3.49 -8.63 -16.89
CA GLN A 146 -2.15 -9.18 -16.72
C GLN A 146 -1.29 -8.25 -15.86
N ALA A 147 -1.38 -6.94 -16.08
CA ALA A 147 -0.70 -5.95 -15.26
C ALA A 147 -1.18 -6.03 -13.80
N PHE A 148 -2.48 -6.16 -13.56
CA PHE A 148 -3.01 -6.32 -12.20
C PHE A 148 -2.49 -7.59 -11.53
N ALA A 149 -2.57 -8.75 -12.21
CA ALA A 149 -2.08 -10.02 -11.66
C ALA A 149 -0.57 -9.97 -11.31
N VAL A 150 0.25 -9.32 -12.15
CA VAL A 150 1.68 -9.10 -11.86
C VAL A 150 1.88 -8.18 -10.67
N GLU A 151 1.06 -7.13 -10.52
CA GLU A 151 1.17 -6.23 -9.37
C GLU A 151 0.80 -6.93 -8.06
N VAL A 152 -0.25 -7.78 -8.05
CA VAL A 152 -0.62 -8.63 -6.91
C VAL A 152 0.52 -9.59 -6.56
N TRP A 153 1.12 -10.24 -7.56
CA TRP A 153 2.25 -11.15 -7.35
C TRP A 153 3.47 -10.47 -6.70
N ARG A 154 3.72 -9.19 -7.05
CA ARG A 154 4.85 -8.42 -6.52
C ARG A 154 4.64 -7.92 -5.08
N GLY A 155 3.41 -7.85 -4.61
CA GLY A 155 3.09 -7.40 -3.25
C GLY A 155 1.68 -6.83 -3.12
N PRO A 156 1.28 -6.43 -1.90
CA PRO A 156 -0.07 -5.95 -1.63
C PRO A 156 -0.49 -4.80 -2.55
N ILE A 157 -1.69 -4.90 -3.11
CA ILE A 157 -2.30 -3.85 -3.92
C ILE A 157 -3.82 -3.99 -3.90
N ASP A 158 -4.52 -2.87 -3.95
CA ASP A 158 -5.97 -2.83 -4.14
C ASP A 158 -6.35 -2.25 -5.50
N GLN A 159 -7.61 -2.47 -5.90
CA GLN A 159 -8.13 -2.01 -7.18
C GLN A 159 -8.10 -0.48 -7.35
N TRP A 160 -8.27 0.30 -6.27
CA TRP A 160 -8.27 1.76 -6.32
C TRP A 160 -6.85 2.29 -6.50
N ARG A 161 -5.89 1.74 -5.75
CA ARG A 161 -4.48 2.06 -5.86
C ARG A 161 -3.95 1.72 -7.25
N PHE A 162 -4.31 0.55 -7.79
CA PHE A 162 -3.97 0.17 -9.15
C PHE A 162 -4.55 1.16 -10.17
N ALA A 163 -5.84 1.48 -10.07
CA ALA A 163 -6.47 2.44 -10.97
C ALA A 163 -5.76 3.80 -10.94
N TRP A 164 -5.42 4.30 -9.76
CA TRP A 164 -4.73 5.57 -9.59
C TRP A 164 -3.29 5.55 -10.12
N MET A 165 -2.50 4.53 -9.76
CA MET A 165 -1.08 4.41 -10.17
C MET A 165 -0.91 4.36 -11.69
N TYR A 166 -1.84 3.72 -12.39
CA TYR A 166 -1.79 3.56 -13.85
C TYR A 166 -2.71 4.53 -14.60
N ASN A 167 -3.36 5.46 -13.90
CA ASN A 167 -4.29 6.44 -14.46
C ASN A 167 -5.39 5.77 -15.31
N LEU A 168 -6.04 4.75 -14.74
CA LEU A 168 -7.07 3.94 -15.40
C LEU A 168 -8.48 4.32 -14.90
N PRO A 169 -9.53 4.18 -15.73
CA PRO A 169 -10.91 4.36 -15.28
C PRO A 169 -11.28 3.31 -14.21
N LEU A 170 -11.64 3.78 -13.00
CA LEU A 170 -11.92 2.90 -11.86
C LEU A 170 -12.98 1.84 -12.15
N GLU A 171 -14.05 2.19 -12.87
CA GLU A 171 -15.12 1.24 -13.20
C GLU A 171 -14.67 0.12 -14.13
N GLU A 172 -13.70 0.37 -15.01
CA GLU A 172 -13.12 -0.69 -15.84
C GLU A 172 -12.20 -1.59 -15.02
N VAL A 173 -11.45 -1.03 -14.07
CA VAL A 173 -10.63 -1.80 -13.13
C VAL A 173 -11.50 -2.70 -12.25
N LYS A 174 -12.61 -2.20 -11.69
CA LYS A 174 -13.56 -2.99 -10.90
C LYS A 174 -14.14 -4.17 -11.70
N LYS A 175 -14.51 -3.95 -12.97
CA LYS A 175 -14.99 -5.02 -13.85
C LYS A 175 -13.90 -6.06 -14.11
N MET A 176 -12.68 -5.61 -14.38
CA MET A 176 -11.52 -6.48 -14.60
C MET A 176 -11.22 -7.34 -13.36
N VAL A 177 -11.22 -6.75 -12.17
CA VAL A 177 -10.98 -7.48 -10.91
C VAL A 177 -12.06 -8.55 -10.68
N ARG A 178 -13.35 -8.21 -10.88
CA ARG A 178 -14.44 -9.18 -10.78
C ARG A 178 -14.32 -10.30 -11.81
N TRP A 179 -13.85 -9.98 -13.01
CA TRP A 179 -13.58 -10.98 -14.04
C TRP A 179 -12.46 -11.93 -13.62
N LEU A 180 -11.33 -11.41 -13.13
CA LEU A 180 -10.23 -12.24 -12.61
C LEU A 180 -10.68 -13.20 -11.50
N ILE A 181 -11.58 -12.74 -10.62
CA ILE A 181 -12.18 -13.60 -9.59
C ILE A 181 -13.09 -14.66 -10.20
N THR A 182 -13.91 -14.29 -11.19
CA THR A 182 -14.86 -15.20 -11.83
C THR A 182 -14.16 -16.29 -12.64
N GLU A 183 -13.05 -15.97 -13.28
CA GLU A 183 -12.20 -16.93 -14.01
C GLU A 183 -11.33 -17.78 -13.09
N GLY A 184 -11.39 -17.56 -11.76
CA GLY A 184 -10.60 -18.31 -10.80
C GLY A 184 -9.10 -17.99 -10.83
N ILE A 185 -8.69 -16.86 -11.43
CA ILE A 185 -7.30 -16.39 -11.42
C ILE A 185 -6.97 -15.82 -10.04
N LEU A 186 -7.90 -15.04 -9.48
CA LEU A 186 -7.84 -14.53 -8.11
C LEU A 186 -8.95 -15.14 -7.26
N SER A 187 -8.69 -15.32 -5.98
CA SER A 187 -9.73 -15.59 -4.98
C SER A 187 -10.25 -14.26 -4.40
N VAL A 188 -11.48 -14.28 -3.87
CA VAL A 188 -12.03 -13.11 -3.15
C VAL A 188 -11.18 -12.91 -1.90
N PRO A 189 -10.61 -11.70 -1.66
CA PRO A 189 -9.89 -11.43 -0.44
C PRO A 189 -10.76 -11.72 0.77
N LYS A 190 -10.21 -12.43 1.75
CA LYS A 190 -10.94 -12.63 3.00
C LYS A 190 -11.08 -11.27 3.68
N GLN A 191 -12.30 -10.91 4.12
CA GLN A 191 -12.43 -9.82 5.07
C GLN A 191 -11.57 -10.16 6.28
N ARG A 192 -10.66 -9.26 6.62
CA ARG A 192 -9.76 -9.46 7.73
C ARG A 192 -10.56 -9.57 9.03
N PRO A 193 -10.42 -10.65 9.81
CA PRO A 193 -11.01 -10.69 11.14
C PRO A 193 -10.38 -9.60 12.02
N GLU A 194 -11.17 -8.94 12.88
CA GLU A 194 -10.77 -7.77 13.71
C GLU A 194 -9.46 -7.94 14.53
N ASN A 195 -8.93 -9.15 14.68
CA ASN A 195 -7.82 -9.48 15.59
C ASN A 195 -6.51 -9.93 14.89
N GLU A 196 -6.36 -9.71 13.58
CA GLU A 196 -5.18 -10.16 12.84
C GLU A 196 -4.08 -9.06 12.78
N PRO A 197 -2.80 -9.37 13.08
CA PRO A 197 -1.71 -8.37 13.18
C PRO A 197 -1.45 -7.68 11.83
N PRO A 198 -1.02 -6.41 11.76
CA PRO A 198 -0.83 -5.64 10.52
C PRO A 198 -0.11 -6.42 9.41
N ILE A 199 -0.52 -6.22 8.15
CA ILE A 199 0.15 -6.86 7.00
C ILE A 199 1.59 -6.30 6.95
N GLU A 200 2.58 -7.14 7.20
CA GLU A 200 3.97 -6.78 6.96
C GLU A 200 4.17 -6.62 5.45
N VAL A 201 4.58 -5.43 5.01
CA VAL A 201 4.96 -5.20 3.62
C VAL A 201 6.28 -5.93 3.37
N MET A 202 6.20 -7.20 3.00
CA MET A 202 7.37 -8.00 2.67
C MET A 202 8.08 -7.40 1.44
N PRO A 203 9.42 -7.33 1.45
CA PRO A 203 10.16 -7.01 0.23
C PRO A 203 9.88 -8.08 -0.84
N PRO A 204 9.96 -7.74 -2.13
CA PRO A 204 9.74 -8.71 -3.20
C PRO A 204 10.67 -9.91 -2.98
N SER A 205 10.09 -11.12 -2.96
CA SER A 205 10.85 -12.35 -2.86
C SER A 205 11.82 -12.44 -4.04
N ASN A 206 13.12 -12.39 -3.77
CA ASN A 206 14.15 -12.66 -4.76
C ASN A 206 14.13 -14.14 -5.13
N GLY A 207 13.18 -14.53 -5.98
CA GLY A 207 13.08 -15.85 -6.58
C GLY A 207 13.69 -15.84 -7.98
N ILE A 208 15.01 -15.71 -8.09
CA ILE A 208 15.73 -16.24 -9.26
C ILE A 208 16.71 -17.26 -8.70
N ALA A 209 16.27 -18.52 -8.66
CA ALA A 209 17.18 -19.64 -8.56
C ALA A 209 18.12 -19.56 -9.77
N SER A 210 19.37 -19.21 -9.51
CA SER A 210 20.46 -19.35 -10.46
C SER A 210 20.65 -20.85 -10.69
N ASN A 211 20.10 -21.38 -11.79
CA ASN A 211 20.51 -22.68 -12.30
C ASN A 211 21.93 -22.52 -12.85
N GLU A 212 22.93 -22.68 -11.99
CA GLU A 212 24.25 -23.12 -12.42
C GLU A 212 24.20 -24.64 -12.60
N GLN A 213 24.10 -25.08 -13.86
CA GLN A 213 24.57 -26.38 -14.34
C GLN A 213 24.57 -26.38 -15.88
N GLU A 214 25.71 -26.01 -16.47
CA GLU A 214 26.53 -26.83 -17.39
C GLU A 214 27.75 -26.05 -17.90
#